data_AF-A0A2P0B5F9-F1
#
_entry.id   AF-A0A2P0B5F9-F1
#
_cell.length_a   1.000
_cell.length_b   1.000
_cell.length_c   1.000
_cell.angle_alpha   90.00
_cell.angle_beta   90.00
_cell.angle_gamma   90.00
#
_symmetry.space_group_name_H-M   'P 1'
#
loop_
_entity.id
_entity.type
_entity.pdbx_description
1 polymer ?
#
loop_
_entity_poly.entity_id
_entity_poly.type
_entity_poly.pdbx_seq_one_letter_code
_entity_poly.pdbx_strand_id
1 'polypeptide(L)'
;MATAAPASAQVAEREIPDEYPVYEFVCPDGGYQSGCDASDIERAVDLEGVQAADFAQRCLYRTEAECSVIASGQVNRATDDPALHWQILGLQPSDGPYAEMLVLGEIGGPLPSTLLSQQVDGYFDPPVAARDGDGRFILHVPARNRGLGNADLMLFTSGDGWNWTSAEEIMRQIDRLLPQGFWTASPVGFNFREGSAFALVRRDSDAGCCATGGVVNVDFEQTDHSLNVSRVSFTRTQPVGEVHEAFPEDPSGMVEDDAG
;
A
#
# COMPACT_ATOMS: atom_id res chain seq x y z
N MET A 1 58.19 -13.54 -1.71
CA MET A 1 56.79 -13.73 -2.15
C MET A 1 55.91 -13.42 -0.96
N ALA A 2 55.22 -12.27 -0.98
CA ALA A 2 54.33 -11.86 0.10
C ALA A 2 52.92 -12.36 -0.24
N THR A 3 52.36 -13.22 0.60
CA THR A 3 50.99 -13.69 0.53
C THR A 3 50.07 -12.60 1.07
N ALA A 4 49.26 -12.00 0.21
CA ALA A 4 48.22 -11.05 0.59
C ALA A 4 47.10 -11.79 1.36
N ALA A 5 46.70 -11.22 2.49
CA ALA A 5 45.55 -11.67 3.26
C ALA A 5 44.24 -11.44 2.48
N PRO A 6 43.20 -12.27 2.68
CA PRO A 6 41.93 -12.08 2.00
C PRO A 6 41.29 -10.77 2.48
N ALA A 7 40.91 -9.93 1.52
CA ALA A 7 40.09 -8.75 1.78
C ALA A 7 38.75 -9.22 2.35
N SER A 8 38.43 -8.76 3.56
CA SER A 8 37.09 -8.86 4.13
C SER A 8 36.11 -8.23 3.14
N ALA A 9 35.21 -9.04 2.58
CA ALA A 9 34.10 -8.56 1.80
C ALA A 9 33.29 -7.60 2.68
N GLN A 10 33.37 -6.31 2.39
CA GLN A 10 32.46 -5.33 2.94
C GLN A 10 31.09 -5.69 2.39
N VAL A 11 30.22 -6.19 3.26
CA VAL A 11 28.78 -6.27 3.00
C VAL A 11 28.37 -4.84 2.66
N ALA A 12 27.97 -4.60 1.42
CA ALA A 12 27.40 -3.31 1.05
C ALA A 12 26.28 -3.03 2.05
N GLU A 13 26.36 -1.89 2.74
CA GLU A 13 25.26 -1.44 3.59
C GLU A 13 24.01 -1.46 2.75
N ARG A 14 23.02 -2.21 3.23
CA ARG A 14 21.70 -2.28 2.63
C ARG A 14 21.25 -0.84 2.44
N GLU A 15 21.01 -0.44 1.21
CA GLU A 15 20.16 0.72 0.94
C GLU A 15 18.73 0.25 1.27
N ILE A 16 18.48 0.12 2.57
CA ILE A 16 17.13 0.13 3.12
C ILE A 16 16.64 1.50 2.66
N PRO A 17 15.64 1.60 1.77
CA PRO A 17 14.98 2.89 1.56
C PRO A 17 14.67 3.38 2.96
N ASP A 18 15.18 4.56 3.33
CA ASP A 18 15.15 5.06 4.70
C ASP A 18 13.83 4.63 5.33
N GLU A 19 13.90 4.07 6.54
CA GLU A 19 12.73 3.85 7.38
C GLU A 19 12.12 5.25 7.60
N TYR A 20 11.40 5.76 6.60
CA TYR A 20 10.87 7.10 6.58
C TYR A 20 9.89 7.14 7.73
N PRO A 21 9.92 8.22 8.52
CA PRO A 21 9.23 8.28 9.78
C PRO A 21 7.80 7.85 9.59
N VAL A 22 7.38 7.00 10.52
CA VAL A 22 6.02 6.54 10.76
C VAL A 22 5.08 7.73 10.59
N TYR A 23 4.60 7.94 9.36
CA TYR A 23 3.49 8.80 9.02
C TYR A 23 3.65 10.31 9.30
N GLU A 24 4.34 11.04 8.42
CA GLU A 24 4.32 12.51 8.40
C GLU A 24 3.33 13.05 7.34
N PHE A 25 2.35 13.87 7.76
CA PHE A 25 1.07 14.07 7.07
C PHE A 25 0.63 15.54 6.95
N VAL A 26 -0.49 15.77 6.25
CA VAL A 26 -1.23 17.05 6.28
C VAL A 26 -2.02 17.14 7.59
N CYS A 27 -1.62 18.07 8.45
CA CYS A 27 -2.17 18.24 9.79
C CYS A 27 -3.49 19.01 9.80
N PRO A 28 -4.25 18.98 10.92
CA PRO A 28 -5.52 19.70 11.03
C PRO A 28 -5.38 21.22 10.91
N ASP A 29 -4.21 21.77 11.21
CA ASP A 29 -3.88 23.19 11.00
C ASP A 29 -3.58 23.54 9.54
N GLY A 30 -3.68 22.57 8.63
CA GLY A 30 -3.43 22.74 7.20
C GLY A 30 -1.96 22.78 6.80
N GLY A 31 -1.04 22.61 7.75
CA GLY A 31 0.39 22.49 7.51
C GLY A 31 0.79 21.07 7.10
N TYR A 32 1.80 20.98 6.24
CA TYR A 32 2.47 19.73 5.94
C TYR A 32 3.51 19.45 7.03
N GLN A 33 3.33 18.34 7.74
CA GLN A 33 4.25 17.90 8.80
C GLN A 33 4.44 18.94 9.92
N SER A 34 3.39 19.70 10.25
CA SER A 34 3.42 20.75 11.27
C SER A 34 3.43 20.23 12.73
N GLY A 35 3.69 18.93 12.92
CA GLY A 35 3.90 18.31 14.23
C GLY A 35 2.68 17.64 14.85
N CYS A 36 1.63 17.35 14.06
CA CYS A 36 0.53 16.48 14.50
C CYS A 36 0.94 15.01 14.49
N ASP A 37 0.25 14.19 15.28
CA ASP A 37 0.38 12.73 15.27
C ASP A 37 -0.87 12.02 14.74
N ALA A 38 -0.83 10.69 14.61
CA ALA A 38 -1.98 9.90 14.15
C ALA A 38 -3.23 10.11 15.00
N SER A 39 -3.08 10.36 16.31
CA SER A 39 -4.21 10.62 17.21
C SER A 39 -4.85 11.98 16.97
N ASP A 40 -4.07 12.99 16.56
CA ASP A 40 -4.61 14.28 16.11
C ASP A 40 -5.42 14.12 14.83
N ILE A 41 -4.92 13.34 13.87
CA ILE A 41 -5.62 13.03 12.62
C ILE A 41 -6.95 12.32 12.90
N GLU A 42 -6.92 11.26 13.73
CA GLU A 42 -8.11 10.52 14.12
C GLU A 42 -9.15 11.41 14.82
N ARG A 43 -8.72 12.28 15.75
CA ARG A 43 -9.61 13.24 16.42
C ARG A 43 -10.21 14.28 15.48
N ALA A 44 -9.50 14.62 14.41
CA ALA A 44 -9.99 15.56 13.40
C ALA A 44 -11.00 14.92 12.44
N VAL A 45 -11.08 13.58 12.37
CA VAL A 45 -12.16 12.86 11.69
C VAL A 45 -13.33 12.72 12.64
N ASP A 46 -14.50 13.21 12.23
CA ASP A 46 -15.71 13.15 13.06
C ASP A 46 -16.88 12.56 12.29
N LEU A 47 -17.34 11.42 12.80
CA LEU A 47 -18.48 10.69 12.28
C LEU A 47 -19.76 10.93 13.10
N GLU A 48 -19.72 11.74 14.16
CA GLU A 48 -20.90 12.08 14.95
C GLU A 48 -21.91 12.89 14.12
N GLY A 49 -23.16 12.40 14.08
CA GLY A 49 -24.23 13.00 13.29
C GLY A 49 -24.08 12.85 11.77
N VAL A 50 -22.99 12.25 11.28
CA VAL A 50 -22.72 12.05 9.85
C VAL A 50 -23.74 11.10 9.24
N GLN A 51 -24.28 11.51 8.09
CA GLN A 51 -25.18 10.70 7.27
C GLN A 51 -24.43 10.08 6.08
N ALA A 52 -24.97 9.02 5.49
CA ALA A 52 -24.34 8.36 4.35
C ALA A 52 -24.05 9.31 3.17
N ALA A 53 -24.91 10.31 2.95
CA ALA A 53 -24.71 11.31 1.90
C ALA A 53 -23.53 12.26 2.16
N ASP A 54 -23.15 12.49 3.42
CA ASP A 54 -22.06 13.40 3.78
C ASP A 54 -20.71 12.92 3.23
N PHE A 55 -20.48 11.61 3.18
CA PHE A 55 -19.27 11.00 2.62
C PHE A 55 -18.99 11.42 1.18
N ALA A 56 -20.03 11.78 0.41
CA ALA A 56 -19.90 12.26 -0.97
C ALA A 56 -19.88 13.79 -1.09
N GLN A 57 -20.33 14.53 -0.07
CA GLN A 57 -20.69 15.94 -0.18
C GLN A 57 -19.73 16.89 0.54
N ARG A 58 -19.05 16.42 1.58
CA ARG A 58 -18.14 17.25 2.38
C ARG A 58 -16.96 16.46 2.90
N CYS A 59 -15.87 17.14 3.19
CA CYS A 59 -14.75 16.51 3.88
C CYS A 59 -15.12 16.12 5.30
N LEU A 60 -14.85 14.85 5.66
CA LEU A 60 -15.02 14.34 7.02
C LEU A 60 -13.79 14.57 7.90
N TYR A 61 -12.65 14.88 7.29
CA TYR A 61 -11.45 15.35 7.98
C TYR A 61 -11.51 16.87 8.16
N ARG A 62 -11.50 17.32 9.42
CA ARG A 62 -11.46 18.75 9.76
C ARG A 62 -10.04 19.29 9.67
N THR A 63 -9.76 20.04 8.62
CA THR A 63 -8.45 20.67 8.40
C THR A 63 -8.60 22.08 7.84
N GLU A 64 -7.60 22.92 8.06
CA GLU A 64 -7.45 24.22 7.40
C GLU A 64 -6.82 24.10 5.98
N ALA A 65 -6.31 22.92 5.61
CA ALA A 65 -5.88 22.64 4.23
C ALA A 65 -7.07 22.69 3.26
N GLU A 66 -6.79 22.97 1.98
CA GLU A 66 -7.81 22.79 0.95
C GLU A 66 -8.15 21.30 0.84
N CYS A 67 -9.41 20.97 1.10
CA CYS A 67 -9.90 19.60 1.12
C CYS A 67 -11.03 19.41 0.11
N SER A 68 -10.93 18.33 -0.67
CA SER A 68 -11.94 17.93 -1.64
C SER A 68 -12.23 16.43 -1.56
N VAL A 69 -13.48 16.04 -1.86
CA VAL A 69 -13.87 14.63 -1.96
C VAL A 69 -13.55 14.15 -3.38
N ILE A 70 -12.59 13.22 -3.50
CA ILE A 70 -12.21 12.61 -4.78
C ILE A 70 -13.18 11.50 -5.13
N ALA A 71 -13.43 10.62 -4.17
CA ALA A 71 -14.31 9.47 -4.31
C ALA A 71 -14.93 9.11 -2.97
N SER A 72 -16.07 8.43 -3.03
CA SER A 72 -16.75 7.92 -1.84
C SER A 72 -17.59 6.71 -2.20
N GLY A 73 -17.94 5.91 -1.21
CA GLY A 73 -18.82 4.78 -1.42
C GLY A 73 -19.16 4.04 -0.15
N GLN A 74 -19.76 2.87 -0.35
CA GLN A 74 -20.09 1.97 0.73
C GLN A 74 -19.72 0.53 0.37
N VAL A 75 -19.38 -0.26 1.38
CA VAL A 75 -19.12 -1.68 1.27
C VAL A 75 -20.08 -2.41 2.19
N ASN A 76 -20.97 -3.20 1.60
CA ASN A 76 -21.88 -4.05 2.34
C ASN A 76 -21.12 -5.29 2.82
N ARG A 77 -21.34 -5.72 4.07
CA ARG A 77 -20.69 -6.90 4.65
C ARG A 77 -21.61 -8.13 4.61
N ALA A 78 -22.80 -7.98 5.18
CA ALA A 78 -23.93 -8.90 5.12
C ALA A 78 -25.24 -8.10 4.99
N THR A 79 -26.37 -8.79 4.82
CA THR A 79 -27.69 -8.13 4.70
C THR A 79 -28.09 -7.35 5.94
N ASP A 80 -27.72 -7.85 7.13
CA ASP A 80 -28.14 -7.28 8.42
C ASP A 80 -27.01 -6.52 9.14
N ASP A 81 -25.81 -6.50 8.56
CA ASP A 81 -24.67 -5.76 9.10
C ASP A 81 -24.70 -4.30 8.64
N PRO A 82 -24.30 -3.34 9.49
CA PRO A 82 -24.05 -1.96 9.05
C PRO A 82 -23.08 -1.94 7.87
N ALA A 83 -23.38 -1.11 6.87
CA ALA A 83 -22.47 -0.89 5.76
C ALA A 83 -21.25 -0.10 6.25
N LEU A 84 -20.08 -0.43 5.69
CA LEU A 84 -18.91 0.41 5.82
C LEU A 84 -19.05 1.58 4.85
N HIS A 85 -18.81 2.79 5.31
CA HIS A 85 -18.78 3.98 4.48
C HIS A 85 -17.34 4.47 4.36
N TRP A 86 -16.94 4.86 3.16
CA TRP A 86 -15.59 5.33 2.90
C TRP A 86 -15.59 6.57 2.04
N GLN A 87 -14.54 7.37 2.23
CA GLN A 87 -14.27 8.60 1.51
C GLN A 87 -12.77 8.69 1.24
N ILE A 88 -12.40 8.98 0.00
CA ILE A 88 -11.05 9.36 -0.40
C ILE A 88 -11.06 10.87 -0.59
N LEU A 89 -10.19 11.55 0.15
CA LEU A 89 -10.02 12.99 0.19
C LEU A 89 -8.72 13.38 -0.50
N GLY A 90 -8.76 14.50 -1.22
CA GLY A 90 -7.57 15.20 -1.67
C GLY A 90 -7.27 16.33 -0.72
N LEU A 91 -6.04 16.38 -0.21
CA LEU A 91 -5.56 17.37 0.76
C LEU A 91 -4.42 18.18 0.14
N GLN A 92 -4.61 19.49 0.03
CA GLN A 92 -3.57 20.41 -0.40
C GLN A 92 -3.17 21.31 0.78
N PRO A 93 -2.06 21.00 1.48
CA PRO A 93 -1.52 21.86 2.53
C PRO A 93 -0.97 23.16 1.94
N SER A 94 -0.79 24.16 2.80
CA SER A 94 -0.29 25.48 2.38
C SER A 94 1.21 25.52 2.05
N ASP A 95 1.97 24.56 2.57
CA ASP A 95 3.43 24.56 2.63
C ASP A 95 4.06 23.21 2.24
N GLY A 96 3.31 22.32 1.58
CA GLY A 96 3.79 20.99 1.21
C GLY A 96 3.11 20.35 0.00
N PRO A 97 3.49 19.09 -0.30
CA PRO A 97 2.93 18.35 -1.42
C PRO A 97 1.46 17.99 -1.17
N TYR A 98 0.74 17.78 -2.27
CA TYR A 98 -0.58 17.16 -2.27
C TYR A 98 -0.51 15.73 -1.71
N ALA A 99 -1.46 15.40 -0.83
CA ALA A 99 -1.66 14.07 -0.26
C ALA A 99 -3.10 13.60 -0.44
N GLU A 100 -3.30 12.28 -0.40
CA GLU A 100 -4.65 11.70 -0.30
C GLU A 100 -4.89 11.13 1.09
N MET A 101 -6.15 11.14 1.53
CA MET A 101 -6.58 10.56 2.79
C MET A 101 -7.79 9.66 2.60
N LEU A 102 -7.74 8.45 3.15
CA LEU A 102 -8.91 7.61 3.33
C LEU A 102 -9.52 7.84 4.71
N VAL A 103 -10.82 8.11 4.73
CA VAL A 103 -11.67 7.97 5.92
C VAL A 103 -12.60 6.77 5.69
N LEU A 104 -12.55 5.79 6.58
CA LEU A 104 -13.40 4.60 6.58
C LEU A 104 -14.07 4.47 7.95
N GLY A 105 -15.38 4.26 7.96
CA GLY A 105 -16.12 4.11 9.21
C GLY A 105 -17.45 3.40 9.06
N GLU A 106 -18.02 3.07 10.22
CA GLU A 106 -19.38 2.55 10.37
C GLU A 106 -20.28 3.68 10.89
N ILE A 107 -21.37 3.95 10.16
CA ILE A 107 -22.41 4.88 10.58
C ILE A 107 -23.75 4.14 10.67
N GLY A 108 -24.70 4.68 11.44
CA GLY A 108 -26.03 4.07 11.63
C GLY A 108 -26.10 2.98 12.70
N GLY A 109 -24.99 2.62 13.33
CA GLY A 109 -24.97 1.88 14.59
C GLY A 109 -25.33 2.78 15.79
N PRO A 110 -25.41 2.23 17.02
CA PRO A 110 -25.70 2.99 18.24
C PRO A 110 -24.70 4.13 18.49
N LEU A 111 -23.45 3.93 18.07
CA LEU A 111 -22.38 4.91 18.05
C LEU A 111 -21.65 4.77 16.71
N PRO A 112 -21.41 5.87 15.96
CA PRO A 112 -20.56 5.82 14.78
C PRO A 112 -19.11 5.52 15.19
N SER A 113 -18.37 4.83 14.32
CA SER A 113 -17.00 4.40 14.59
C SER A 113 -16.10 4.65 13.39
N THR A 114 -15.01 5.37 13.59
CA THR A 114 -13.93 5.48 12.61
C THR A 114 -13.08 4.22 12.68
N LEU A 115 -13.02 3.47 11.58
CA LEU A 115 -12.21 2.26 11.49
C LEU A 115 -10.80 2.55 10.99
N LEU A 116 -10.66 3.53 10.10
CA LEU A 116 -9.38 3.92 9.54
C LEU A 116 -9.41 5.39 9.08
N SER A 117 -8.35 6.12 9.41
CA SER A 117 -8.07 7.47 8.92
C SER A 117 -6.61 7.57 8.53
N GLN A 118 -6.30 7.28 7.27
CA GLN A 118 -4.92 7.11 6.80
C GLN A 118 -4.62 8.09 5.67
N GLN A 119 -3.45 8.72 5.68
CA GLN A 119 -2.95 9.51 4.56
C GLN A 119 -1.79 8.81 3.84
N VAL A 120 -1.60 9.17 2.56
CA VAL A 120 -0.48 8.74 1.71
C VAL A 120 0.03 9.91 0.89
N ASP A 121 1.36 9.98 0.70
CA ASP A 121 1.95 10.78 -0.38
C ASP A 121 1.86 9.97 -1.66
N GLY A 122 0.70 9.97 -2.30
CA GLY A 122 0.42 9.18 -3.47
C GLY A 122 -1.07 9.11 -3.73
N TYR A 123 -1.63 7.91 -3.81
CA TYR A 123 -3.06 7.75 -4.09
C TYR A 123 -3.65 6.49 -3.47
N PHE A 124 -4.96 6.53 -3.25
CA PHE A 124 -5.81 5.40 -2.90
C PHE A 124 -6.65 4.96 -4.09
N ASP A 125 -6.90 3.65 -4.17
CA ASP A 125 -7.97 3.11 -4.99
C ASP A 125 -9.20 2.78 -4.11
N PRO A 126 -10.41 2.63 -4.70
CA PRO A 126 -11.59 2.22 -3.95
C PRO A 126 -11.38 0.89 -3.19
N PRO A 127 -11.86 0.78 -1.93
CA PRO A 127 -11.74 -0.46 -1.16
C PRO A 127 -12.40 -1.67 -1.85
N VAL A 128 -11.72 -2.81 -1.79
CA VAL A 128 -12.14 -4.08 -2.39
C VAL A 128 -12.44 -5.11 -1.30
N ALA A 129 -13.69 -5.58 -1.26
CA ALA A 129 -14.11 -6.63 -0.34
C ALA A 129 -13.86 -8.04 -0.90
N ALA A 130 -13.22 -8.88 -0.10
CA ALA A 130 -13.16 -10.34 -0.27
C ALA A 130 -13.91 -11.01 0.89
N ARG A 131 -14.77 -11.96 0.53
CA ARG A 131 -15.58 -12.72 1.50
C ARG A 131 -15.20 -14.18 1.34
N ASP A 132 -14.82 -14.80 2.44
CA ASP A 132 -14.81 -16.24 2.53
C ASP A 132 -16.10 -16.63 3.26
N GLY A 133 -16.71 -17.76 2.92
CA GLY A 133 -17.86 -18.25 3.68
C GLY A 133 -17.54 -18.30 5.18
N ASP A 134 -18.57 -18.29 6.03
CA ASP A 134 -18.43 -18.41 7.49
C ASP A 134 -18.11 -17.11 8.25
N GLY A 135 -18.54 -15.95 7.74
CA GLY A 135 -18.44 -14.67 8.44
C GLY A 135 -17.06 -14.01 8.40
N ARG A 136 -16.09 -14.65 7.74
CA ARG A 136 -14.76 -14.07 7.49
C ARG A 136 -14.84 -13.02 6.37
N PHE A 137 -14.35 -11.84 6.69
CA PHE A 137 -14.37 -10.71 5.78
C PHE A 137 -13.01 -10.03 5.76
N ILE A 138 -12.52 -9.73 4.56
CA ILE A 138 -11.31 -8.93 4.33
C ILE A 138 -11.73 -7.71 3.50
N LEU A 139 -11.40 -6.53 3.99
CA LEU A 139 -11.41 -5.30 3.23
C LEU A 139 -9.97 -4.93 2.87
N HIS A 140 -9.64 -5.04 1.59
CA HIS A 140 -8.39 -4.51 1.06
C HIS A 140 -8.60 -3.07 0.63
N VAL A 141 -7.79 -2.18 1.16
CA VAL A 141 -7.68 -0.78 0.74
C VAL A 141 -6.39 -0.68 -0.08
N PRO A 142 -6.46 -0.68 -1.42
CA PRO A 142 -5.27 -0.50 -2.22
C PRO A 142 -4.79 0.94 -2.15
N ALA A 143 -3.49 1.11 -1.96
CA ALA A 143 -2.88 2.42 -1.89
C ALA A 143 -1.42 2.38 -2.38
N ARG A 144 -0.93 3.52 -2.82
CA ARG A 144 0.46 3.69 -3.25
C ARG A 144 1.05 4.95 -2.63
N ASN A 145 2.26 4.81 -2.10
CA ASN A 145 3.14 5.93 -1.81
C ASN A 145 4.06 6.15 -3.02
N ARG A 146 4.23 7.41 -3.42
CA ARG A 146 5.22 7.83 -4.41
C ARG A 146 6.60 7.42 -3.92
N GLY A 147 7.37 6.76 -4.79
CA GLY A 147 8.72 6.31 -4.48
C GLY A 147 8.82 5.07 -3.58
N LEU A 148 7.82 4.75 -2.76
CA LEU A 148 7.86 3.63 -1.80
C LEU A 148 7.02 2.41 -2.25
N GLY A 149 6.09 2.61 -3.18
CA GLY A 149 5.26 1.55 -3.75
C GLY A 149 4.03 1.26 -2.88
N ASN A 150 3.77 0.01 -2.47
CA ASN A 150 2.57 -0.34 -1.68
C ASN A 150 2.43 0.52 -0.42
N ALA A 151 1.23 1.03 -0.21
CA ALA A 151 0.76 1.58 1.06
C ALA A 151 -0.55 0.89 1.48
N ASP A 152 -0.85 -0.28 0.89
CA ASP A 152 -2.12 -0.97 1.08
C ASP A 152 -2.37 -1.31 2.55
N LEU A 153 -3.64 -1.26 2.92
CA LEU A 153 -4.11 -1.67 4.24
C LEU A 153 -5.14 -2.79 4.07
N MET A 154 -5.09 -3.75 4.98
CA MET A 154 -5.99 -4.89 4.99
C MET A 154 -6.68 -4.94 6.33
N LEU A 155 -7.97 -4.60 6.33
CA LEU A 155 -8.82 -4.79 7.50
C LEU A 155 -9.47 -6.16 7.40
N PHE A 156 -9.56 -6.86 8.51
CA PHE A 156 -10.16 -8.19 8.57
C PHE A 156 -10.91 -8.42 9.87
N THR A 157 -11.92 -9.27 9.78
CA THR A 157 -12.82 -9.62 10.89
C THR A 157 -13.40 -11.01 10.66
N SER A 158 -13.74 -11.69 11.75
CA SER A 158 -14.53 -12.93 11.76
C SER A 158 -15.90 -12.77 12.45
N GLY A 159 -16.31 -11.53 12.72
CA GLY A 159 -17.58 -11.19 13.36
C GLY A 159 -17.44 -10.24 14.55
N ASP A 160 -16.31 -10.31 15.27
CA ASP A 160 -16.04 -9.49 16.45
C ASP A 160 -14.96 -8.44 16.18
N GLY A 161 -15.38 -7.18 16.09
CA GLY A 161 -14.47 -6.04 15.90
C GLY A 161 -13.68 -6.08 14.60
N TRP A 162 -12.79 -5.11 14.44
CA TRP A 162 -11.91 -4.98 13.28
C TRP A 162 -10.45 -5.07 13.71
N ASN A 163 -9.69 -5.90 13.01
CA ASN A 163 -8.24 -5.90 13.04
C ASN A 163 -7.72 -5.42 11.69
N TRP A 164 -6.45 -5.01 11.65
CA TRP A 164 -5.83 -4.62 10.40
C TRP A 164 -4.34 -4.94 10.36
N THR A 165 -3.80 -5.00 9.15
CA THR A 165 -2.36 -5.11 8.87
C THR A 165 -2.02 -4.27 7.64
N SER A 166 -0.75 -3.90 7.47
CA SER A 166 -0.26 -3.16 6.31
C SER A 166 0.41 -4.07 5.29
N ALA A 167 0.50 -3.61 4.05
CA ALA A 167 1.32 -4.27 3.03
C ALA A 167 2.77 -4.42 3.49
N GLU A 168 3.31 -3.44 4.20
CA GLU A 168 4.66 -3.47 4.74
C GLU A 168 4.85 -4.63 5.74
N GLU A 169 3.93 -4.81 6.69
CA GLU A 169 4.03 -5.92 7.63
C GLU A 169 3.91 -7.28 6.94
N ILE A 170 3.05 -7.39 5.91
CA ILE A 170 2.99 -8.60 5.10
C ILE A 170 4.31 -8.83 4.34
N MET A 171 4.89 -7.79 3.75
CA MET A 171 6.19 -7.89 3.06
C MET A 171 7.29 -8.36 4.02
N ARG A 172 7.32 -7.85 5.25
CA ARG A 172 8.24 -8.34 6.29
C ARG A 172 8.03 -9.83 6.61
N GLN A 173 6.78 -10.32 6.63
CA GLN A 173 6.50 -11.74 6.80
C GLN A 173 7.01 -12.57 5.62
N ILE A 174 6.81 -12.10 4.38
CA ILE A 174 7.32 -12.77 3.17
C ILE A 174 8.86 -12.83 3.22
N ASP A 175 9.52 -11.71 3.53
CA ASP A 175 10.98 -11.59 3.51
C ASP A 175 11.65 -12.49 4.55
N ARG A 176 11.02 -12.72 5.71
CA ARG A 176 11.51 -13.70 6.70
C ARG A 176 11.52 -15.13 6.19
N LEU A 177 10.70 -15.45 5.18
CA LEU A 177 10.60 -16.77 4.57
C LEU A 177 11.44 -16.91 3.29
N LEU A 178 11.96 -15.80 2.75
CA LEU A 178 12.86 -15.83 1.60
C LEU A 178 14.27 -16.27 1.99
N PRO A 179 15.03 -16.92 1.07
CA PRO A 179 16.43 -17.20 1.31
C PRO A 179 17.24 -15.91 1.52
N GLN A 180 18.33 -15.99 2.30
CA GLN A 180 19.24 -14.86 2.48
C GLN A 180 19.73 -14.30 1.15
N GLY A 181 19.84 -12.97 1.08
CA GLY A 181 20.24 -12.24 -0.13
C GLY A 181 19.09 -11.92 -1.08
N PHE A 182 17.85 -12.22 -0.70
CA PHE A 182 16.63 -11.92 -1.44
C PHE A 182 15.61 -11.21 -0.57
N TRP A 183 14.84 -10.30 -1.18
CA TRP A 183 13.78 -9.56 -0.52
C TRP A 183 12.69 -9.15 -1.52
N THR A 184 11.49 -8.89 -1.01
CA THR A 184 10.30 -8.64 -1.81
C THR A 184 10.33 -7.24 -2.41
N ALA A 185 10.22 -7.15 -3.73
CA ALA A 185 10.12 -5.87 -4.41
C ALA A 185 8.68 -5.35 -4.37
N SER A 186 8.55 -4.07 -4.07
CA SER A 186 7.31 -3.32 -4.23
C SER A 186 7.05 -3.00 -5.71
N PRO A 187 5.81 -3.07 -6.23
CA PRO A 187 4.61 -3.43 -5.49
C PRO A 187 4.30 -4.94 -5.48
N VAL A 188 3.77 -5.41 -4.35
CA VAL A 188 3.03 -6.66 -4.19
C VAL A 188 1.62 -6.50 -4.76
N GLY A 189 1.22 -7.44 -5.61
CA GLY A 189 -0.14 -7.57 -6.11
C GLY A 189 -0.95 -8.53 -5.24
N PHE A 190 -1.89 -7.99 -4.46
CA PHE A 190 -2.76 -8.77 -3.59
C PHE A 190 -4.03 -9.23 -4.32
N ASN A 191 -4.41 -10.50 -4.15
CA ASN A 191 -5.68 -11.08 -4.59
C ASN A 191 -6.34 -11.85 -3.44
N PHE A 192 -6.96 -11.12 -2.51
CA PHE A 192 -7.61 -11.72 -1.36
C PHE A 192 -8.87 -12.54 -1.70
N ARG A 193 -9.44 -12.42 -2.91
CA ARG A 193 -10.52 -13.32 -3.35
C ARG A 193 -10.02 -14.74 -3.58
N GLU A 194 -8.76 -14.89 -3.98
CA GLU A 194 -8.09 -16.17 -4.16
C GLU A 194 -7.17 -16.52 -2.98
N GLY A 195 -7.16 -15.69 -1.94
CA GLY A 195 -6.30 -15.88 -0.76
C GLY A 195 -4.81 -15.83 -1.07
N SER A 196 -4.40 -15.09 -2.10
CA SER A 196 -3.03 -15.10 -2.60
C SER A 196 -2.45 -13.71 -2.87
N ALA A 197 -1.12 -13.63 -2.98
CA ALA A 197 -0.41 -12.46 -3.50
C ALA A 197 0.78 -12.87 -4.38
N PHE A 198 1.18 -11.94 -5.24
CA PHE A 198 2.32 -12.10 -6.14
C PHE A 198 3.25 -10.89 -6.03
N ALA A 199 4.55 -11.12 -6.04
CA ALA A 199 5.53 -10.05 -6.09
C ALA A 199 6.81 -10.46 -6.84
N LEU A 200 7.51 -9.46 -7.36
CA LEU A 200 8.88 -9.65 -7.83
C LEU A 200 9.82 -9.71 -6.62
N VAL A 201 10.96 -10.37 -6.78
CA VAL A 201 11.98 -10.51 -5.74
C VAL A 201 13.27 -9.85 -6.20
N ARG A 202 13.87 -9.05 -5.34
CA ARG A 202 15.18 -8.42 -5.52
C ARG A 202 16.29 -9.27 -4.91
N ARG A 203 17.51 -9.03 -5.39
CA ARG A 203 18.76 -9.46 -4.77
C ARG A 203 19.35 -8.30 -3.98
N ASP A 204 20.21 -8.60 -3.02
CA ASP A 204 21.03 -7.57 -2.35
C ASP A 204 21.94 -6.80 -3.34
N SER A 205 22.29 -7.44 -4.47
CA SER A 205 23.10 -6.82 -5.53
C SER A 205 22.29 -6.05 -6.57
N ASP A 206 20.96 -6.06 -6.49
CA ASP A 206 20.12 -5.37 -7.48
C ASP A 206 20.21 -3.85 -7.29
N ALA A 207 20.30 -3.12 -8.40
CA ALA A 207 20.14 -1.67 -8.37
C ALA A 207 18.70 -1.30 -7.99
N GLY A 208 18.52 -0.14 -7.37
CA GLY A 208 17.24 0.32 -6.81
C GLY A 208 16.03 0.31 -7.76
N CYS A 209 16.22 0.27 -9.08
CA CYS A 209 15.15 0.23 -10.08
C CYS A 209 14.52 -1.15 -10.32
N CYS A 210 15.26 -2.25 -10.11
CA CYS A 210 15.06 -3.43 -10.95
C CYS A 210 15.15 -4.73 -10.14
N ALA A 211 14.05 -5.49 -10.09
CA ALA A 211 13.99 -6.78 -9.40
C ALA A 211 14.44 -7.94 -10.31
N THR A 212 15.59 -8.54 -10.03
CA THR A 212 16.18 -9.63 -10.84
C THR A 212 16.30 -10.97 -10.09
N GLY A 213 15.90 -10.99 -8.82
CA GLY A 213 16.00 -12.15 -7.93
C GLY A 213 15.04 -13.28 -8.29
N GLY A 214 13.86 -12.95 -8.83
CA GLY A 214 12.85 -13.91 -9.22
C GLY A 214 11.44 -13.42 -8.94
N VAL A 215 10.56 -14.37 -8.66
CA VAL A 215 9.15 -14.10 -8.32
C VAL A 215 8.74 -14.91 -7.10
N VAL A 216 7.81 -14.38 -6.33
CA VAL A 216 7.21 -15.05 -5.19
C VAL A 216 5.70 -15.12 -5.34
N ASN A 217 5.13 -16.29 -5.02
CA ASN A 217 3.71 -16.47 -4.81
C ASN A 217 3.47 -16.73 -3.32
N VAL A 218 2.46 -16.07 -2.77
CA VAL A 218 2.18 -16.03 -1.34
C VAL A 218 0.76 -16.53 -1.14
N ASP A 219 0.56 -17.43 -0.17
CA ASP A 219 -0.77 -17.77 0.33
C ASP A 219 -0.97 -17.15 1.70
N PHE A 220 -2.22 -16.78 1.97
CA PHE A 220 -2.64 -16.25 3.26
C PHE A 220 -3.44 -17.26 4.07
N GLU A 221 -3.38 -17.12 5.38
CA GLU A 221 -4.30 -17.73 6.32
C GLU A 221 -4.89 -16.64 7.22
N GLN A 222 -6.22 -16.61 7.28
CA GLN A 222 -6.96 -15.72 8.17
C GLN A 222 -7.44 -16.49 9.40
N THR A 223 -7.14 -15.95 10.58
CA THR A 223 -7.76 -16.32 11.86
C THR A 223 -8.65 -15.17 12.36
N ASP A 224 -9.27 -15.33 13.52
CA ASP A 224 -10.09 -14.28 14.14
C ASP A 224 -9.34 -12.97 14.41
N HIS A 225 -8.02 -13.07 14.64
CA HIS A 225 -7.21 -11.94 15.09
C HIS A 225 -6.01 -11.64 14.20
N SER A 226 -5.82 -12.39 13.10
CA SER A 226 -4.67 -12.19 12.23
C SER A 226 -4.94 -12.56 10.78
N LEU A 227 -4.33 -11.81 9.87
CA LEU A 227 -4.11 -12.20 8.48
C LEU A 227 -2.60 -12.41 8.29
N ASN A 228 -2.18 -13.66 8.14
CA ASN A 228 -0.76 -14.03 8.09
C ASN A 228 -0.39 -14.71 6.78
N VAL A 229 0.89 -14.61 6.43
CA VAL A 229 1.49 -15.39 5.34
C VAL A 229 1.63 -16.84 5.81
N SER A 230 0.89 -17.76 5.20
CA SER A 230 0.94 -19.18 5.54
C SER A 230 1.98 -19.94 4.71
N ARG A 231 2.20 -19.51 3.46
CA ARG A 231 3.16 -20.12 2.55
C ARG A 231 3.78 -19.12 1.60
N VAL A 232 5.07 -19.30 1.35
CA VAL A 232 5.84 -18.57 0.34
C VAL A 232 6.44 -19.56 -0.66
N SER A 233 6.14 -19.38 -1.94
CA SER A 233 6.73 -20.14 -3.05
C SER A 233 7.61 -19.22 -3.89
N PHE A 234 8.91 -19.35 -3.71
CA PHE A 234 9.91 -18.56 -4.41
C PHE A 234 10.48 -19.30 -5.62
N THR A 235 10.34 -18.69 -6.80
CA THR A 235 10.98 -19.14 -8.03
C THR A 235 12.12 -18.19 -8.37
N ARG A 236 13.35 -18.63 -8.12
CA ARG A 236 14.56 -17.84 -8.37
C ARG A 236 14.85 -17.71 -9.86
N THR A 237 15.14 -16.49 -10.31
CA THR A 237 15.69 -16.26 -11.66
C THR A 237 17.19 -16.54 -11.67
N GLN A 238 17.66 -17.26 -12.68
CA GLN A 238 19.09 -17.46 -12.94
C GLN A 238 19.44 -16.79 -14.27
N PRO A 239 20.35 -15.81 -14.30
CA PRO A 239 20.84 -15.26 -15.55
C PRO A 239 21.48 -16.35 -16.40
N VAL A 240 21.12 -16.39 -17.68
CA VAL A 240 21.71 -17.29 -18.68
C VAL A 240 22.24 -16.45 -19.84
N GLY A 241 23.54 -16.57 -20.13
CA GLY A 241 24.19 -15.79 -21.19
C GLY A 241 24.50 -14.33 -20.83
N GLU A 242 24.86 -13.55 -21.84
CA GLU A 242 25.11 -12.11 -21.72
C GLU A 242 23.78 -11.33 -21.72
N VAL A 243 23.72 -10.23 -20.97
CA VAL A 243 22.55 -9.33 -20.97
C VAL A 243 22.46 -8.67 -22.34
N HIS A 244 21.29 -8.78 -22.97
CA HIS A 244 21.02 -8.14 -24.25
C HIS A 244 20.02 -7.00 -24.05
N GLU A 245 20.45 -5.78 -24.37
CA GLU A 245 19.59 -4.60 -24.39
C GLU A 245 19.18 -4.29 -25.83
N ALA A 246 17.89 -4.09 -26.06
CA ALA A 246 17.34 -3.69 -27.34
C ALA A 246 16.50 -2.43 -27.16
N PHE A 247 16.68 -1.46 -28.04
CA PHE A 247 15.87 -0.25 -28.08
C PHE A 247 14.92 -0.34 -29.29
N PRO A 248 13.66 0.10 -29.16
CA PRO A 248 12.76 0.21 -30.31
C PRO A 248 13.43 1.10 -31.37
N GLU A 249 13.43 0.66 -32.63
CA GLU A 249 13.94 1.49 -33.74
C GLU A 249 13.13 2.79 -33.84
N ASP A 250 13.81 3.92 -33.96
CA ASP A 250 13.22 5.24 -34.12
C ASP A 250 12.41 5.28 -35.45
N PRO A 251 11.10 5.59 -35.44
CA PRO A 251 10.27 5.61 -36.65
C PRO A 251 10.57 6.79 -37.59
N SER A 252 11.65 7.56 -37.36
CA SER A 252 12.04 8.71 -38.18
C SER A 252 12.61 8.36 -39.57
N GLY A 253 12.63 7.08 -39.96
CA GLY A 253 13.06 6.61 -41.28
C GLY A 253 12.03 6.65 -42.43
N MET A 254 10.92 7.39 -42.30
CA MET A 254 9.98 7.63 -43.41
C MET A 254 9.99 9.08 -43.88
N VAL A 255 11.12 9.55 -44.43
CA VAL A 255 11.17 10.71 -45.33
C VAL A 255 12.23 10.47 -46.40
N GLU A 256 11.90 10.89 -47.63
CA GLU A 256 12.68 10.85 -48.89
C GLU A 256 12.57 9.51 -49.64
N ASP A 257 12.16 9.42 -50.91
CA ASP A 257 11.85 10.39 -51.95
C ASP A 257 11.07 9.65 -53.05
N ASP A 258 10.14 10.33 -53.73
CA ASP A 258 9.98 10.20 -55.18
C ASP A 258 9.08 11.35 -55.67
N ALA A 259 9.72 12.50 -55.87
CA ALA A 259 9.32 13.44 -56.90
C ALA A 259 9.89 12.95 -58.24
N GLY A 260 9.01 12.42 -59.09
CA GLY A 260 9.29 12.04 -60.48
C GLY A 260 8.01 12.10 -61.31
#